data_AF-A0AAW5WKB8-F1
#
_entry.id   AF-A0AAW5WKB8-F1
#
_cell.length_a   1.000
_cell.length_b   1.000
_cell.length_c   1.000
_cell.angle_alpha   90.00
_cell.angle_beta   90.00
_cell.angle_gamma   90.00
#
_symmetry.space_group_name_H-M   'P 1'
#
loop_
_entity.id
_entity.type
_entity.pdbx_description
1 polymer ?
#
loop_
_entity_poly.entity_id
_entity_poly.type
_entity_poly.pdbx_seq_one_letter_code
_entity_poly.pdbx_strand_id
1 'polypeptide(L)'
;MENKKINIVLCLTSFIYAIQFYINNKITPVGDQTAFLEYAKEFHYNYLFFGIDRYFTWSSRLLIESATLLFSVHEKLFIAAAFLATLLLVYALRKLTPSLPWLPALLIFIFLPATEFLSAGSIPTYVNYIFPASLLLFALFFRESKNIWINIASLLCFLVAIMQEQLAVYAFLWLLFETVLAKKDKKPLLGNLCYLALSALGILSAKLSPGNALRLEKNIVSWFPNFPNLNIFQKLGLGFLETGDNLLSTSFAFVMVFLLVLFVYALHKKNVTALALSGFVILNIFSQKMGWNTIFGTLTGISKVARESGTFSFNITYMSAVAFYGLLLLMILYALWLVVSDCKEKIWLTYLFVIGFIGRMVISLSPTLYASSTRTFLPLMISLFIITCRLLYYLYTEYQKE
;
A
#
# COMPACT_ATOMS: atom_id res chain seq x y z
N MET A 1 13.28 -14.31 28.90
CA MET A 1 12.60 -13.09 29.37
C MET A 1 12.46 -12.03 28.27
N GLU A 2 13.46 -11.86 27.41
CA GLU A 2 13.48 -10.92 26.29
C GLU A 2 12.38 -11.16 25.23
N ASN A 3 12.20 -12.40 24.76
CA ASN A 3 11.11 -12.77 23.84
C ASN A 3 9.70 -12.51 24.41
N LYS A 4 9.51 -12.62 25.73
CA LYS A 4 8.22 -12.34 26.37
C LYS A 4 7.90 -10.85 26.32
N LYS A 5 8.89 -9.98 26.56
CA LYS A 5 8.73 -8.52 26.46
C LYS A 5 8.41 -8.09 25.03
N ILE A 6 9.09 -8.66 24.03
CA ILE A 6 8.82 -8.37 22.61
C ILE A 6 7.39 -8.76 22.23
N ASN A 7 6.95 -9.98 22.57
CA ASN A 7 5.59 -10.41 22.26
C ASN A 7 4.54 -9.53 22.93
N ILE A 8 4.78 -9.05 24.15
CA ILE A 8 3.91 -8.08 24.83
C ILE A 8 3.83 -6.78 24.03
N VAL A 9 4.96 -6.24 23.55
CA VAL A 9 4.98 -5.02 22.71
C VAL A 9 4.16 -5.21 21.45
N LEU A 10 4.37 -6.32 20.72
CA LEU A 10 3.60 -6.62 19.51
C LEU A 10 2.09 -6.67 19.81
N CYS A 11 1.68 -7.42 20.84
CA CYS A 11 0.28 -7.53 21.22
C CYS A 11 -0.31 -6.18 21.65
N LEU A 12 0.36 -5.43 22.52
CA LEU A 12 -0.14 -4.13 22.99
C LEU A 12 -0.31 -3.16 21.83
N THR A 13 0.67 -3.07 20.95
CA THR A 13 0.59 -2.21 19.77
C THR A 13 -0.55 -2.63 18.85
N SER A 14 -0.69 -3.91 18.53
CA SER A 14 -1.78 -4.39 17.69
C SER A 14 -3.15 -4.10 18.30
N PHE A 15 -3.27 -4.17 19.63
CA PHE A 15 -4.50 -3.84 20.33
C PHE A 15 -4.81 -2.35 20.27
N ILE A 16 -3.82 -1.48 20.55
CA ILE A 16 -3.96 -0.02 20.46
C ILE A 16 -4.38 0.39 19.04
N TYR A 17 -3.73 -0.18 18.02
CA TYR A 17 -4.03 0.11 16.62
C TYR A 17 -5.45 -0.34 16.23
N ALA A 18 -5.90 -1.52 16.67
CA ALA A 18 -7.27 -1.97 16.46
C ALA A 18 -8.31 -1.07 17.16
N ILE A 19 -8.04 -0.68 18.41
CA ILE A 19 -8.90 0.23 19.18
C ILE A 19 -8.96 1.61 18.54
N GLN A 20 -7.87 2.12 17.96
CA GLN A 20 -7.88 3.39 17.24
C GLN A 20 -8.93 3.41 16.11
N PHE A 21 -9.01 2.35 15.29
CA PHE A 21 -10.03 2.24 14.25
C PHE A 21 -11.44 2.13 14.84
N TYR A 22 -11.60 1.40 15.95
CA TYR A 22 -12.89 1.33 16.63
C TYR A 22 -13.36 2.69 17.17
N ILE A 23 -12.47 3.44 17.83
CA ILE A 23 -12.77 4.78 18.35
C ILE A 23 -13.13 5.73 17.20
N ASN A 24 -12.33 5.73 16.12
CA ASN A 24 -12.63 6.56 14.94
C ASN A 24 -13.99 6.22 14.32
N ASN A 25 -14.39 4.95 14.35
CA ASN A 25 -15.72 4.52 13.90
C ASN A 25 -16.84 5.14 14.75
N LYS A 26 -16.62 5.34 16.05
CA LYS A 26 -17.60 5.92 16.98
C LYS A 26 -17.70 7.43 16.90
N ILE A 27 -16.57 8.11 16.70
CA ILE A 27 -16.53 9.57 16.66
C ILE A 27 -17.03 10.09 15.31
N THR A 28 -16.73 9.37 14.22
CA THR A 28 -17.05 9.78 12.85
C THR A 28 -17.58 8.61 12.02
N PRO A 29 -18.84 8.20 12.21
CA PRO A 29 -19.49 7.25 11.32
C PRO A 29 -19.78 7.95 9.98
N VAL A 30 -18.81 7.94 9.08
CA VAL A 30 -18.88 8.57 7.76
C VAL A 30 -18.89 7.52 6.65
N GLY A 31 -19.35 7.92 5.47
CA GLY A 31 -19.26 7.12 4.25
C GLY A 31 -20.14 5.87 4.24
N ASP A 32 -19.58 4.75 3.77
CA ASP A 32 -20.34 3.53 3.48
C ASP A 32 -20.80 2.79 4.75
N GLN A 33 -20.27 3.14 5.93
CA GLN A 33 -20.57 2.47 7.20
C GLN A 33 -22.06 2.41 7.50
N THR A 34 -22.80 3.50 7.28
CA THR A 34 -24.26 3.53 7.52
C THR A 34 -25.01 2.68 6.51
N ALA A 35 -24.58 2.71 5.25
CA ALA A 35 -25.18 1.89 4.18
C ALA A 35 -25.00 0.39 4.45
N PHE A 36 -23.85 -0.05 4.99
CA PHE A 36 -23.67 -1.46 5.36
C PHE A 36 -24.65 -1.92 6.45
N LEU A 37 -25.07 -1.05 7.37
CA LEU A 37 -26.10 -1.41 8.36
C LEU A 37 -27.49 -1.58 7.74
N GLU A 38 -27.80 -0.82 6.69
CA GLU A 38 -29.03 -0.96 5.91
C GLU A 38 -29.00 -2.23 5.05
N TYR A 39 -27.91 -2.46 4.31
CA TYR A 39 -27.69 -3.69 3.56
C TYR A 39 -27.78 -4.94 4.44
N ALA A 40 -27.32 -4.88 5.68
CA ALA A 40 -27.44 -6.03 6.59
C ALA A 40 -28.89 -6.41 6.84
N LYS A 41 -29.81 -5.43 6.91
CA LYS A 41 -31.24 -5.67 7.07
C LYS A 41 -31.86 -6.19 5.78
N GLU A 42 -31.52 -5.59 4.64
CA GLU A 42 -32.01 -5.99 3.32
C GLU A 42 -31.63 -7.44 2.96
N PHE A 43 -30.41 -7.84 3.30
CA PHE A 43 -29.89 -9.18 3.04
C PHE A 43 -30.15 -10.16 4.21
N HIS A 44 -31.02 -9.80 5.15
CA HIS A 44 -31.39 -10.63 6.31
C HIS A 44 -30.18 -11.19 7.07
N TYR A 45 -29.13 -10.38 7.23
CA TYR A 45 -27.87 -10.73 7.88
C TYR A 45 -27.12 -11.91 7.23
N ASN A 46 -27.39 -12.20 5.96
CA ASN A 46 -26.65 -13.20 5.19
C ASN A 46 -25.40 -12.58 4.54
N TYR A 47 -24.30 -12.59 5.28
CA TYR A 47 -23.07 -11.90 4.89
C TYR A 47 -22.39 -12.47 3.64
N LEU A 48 -22.43 -13.80 3.47
CA LEU A 48 -21.84 -14.44 2.29
C LEU A 48 -22.68 -14.19 1.04
N PHE A 49 -24.01 -14.30 1.15
CA PHE A 49 -24.90 -13.99 0.04
C PHE A 49 -24.76 -12.55 -0.40
N PHE A 50 -24.63 -11.60 0.54
CA PHE A 50 -24.28 -10.22 0.21
C PHE A 50 -22.98 -10.11 -0.58
N GLY A 51 -21.90 -10.78 -0.15
CA GLY A 51 -20.64 -10.76 -0.91
C GLY A 51 -20.77 -11.33 -2.32
N ILE A 52 -21.59 -12.38 -2.50
CA ILE A 52 -21.89 -12.97 -3.80
C ILE A 52 -22.66 -11.97 -4.67
N ASP A 53 -23.72 -11.34 -4.14
CA ASP A 53 -24.46 -10.30 -4.86
C ASP A 53 -23.51 -9.18 -5.31
N ARG A 54 -22.67 -8.69 -4.39
CA ARG A 54 -21.69 -7.64 -4.66
C ARG A 54 -20.69 -8.03 -5.73
N TYR A 55 -20.33 -9.30 -5.86
CA TYR A 55 -19.49 -9.78 -6.97
C TYR A 55 -20.10 -9.52 -8.35
N PHE A 56 -21.43 -9.65 -8.45
CA PHE A 56 -22.18 -9.41 -9.68
C PHE A 56 -22.61 -7.95 -9.84
N THR A 57 -22.78 -7.20 -8.74
CA THR A 57 -23.41 -5.87 -8.77
C THR A 57 -22.46 -4.70 -8.49
N TRP A 58 -21.30 -4.91 -7.86
CA TRP A 58 -20.42 -3.81 -7.44
C TRP A 58 -18.90 -4.03 -7.42
N SER A 59 -18.41 -5.16 -6.91
CA SER A 59 -17.02 -5.31 -6.46
C SER A 59 -16.54 -6.75 -6.60
N SER A 60 -15.34 -6.94 -7.15
CA SER A 60 -14.71 -8.26 -7.22
C SER A 60 -14.32 -8.85 -5.84
N ARG A 61 -14.48 -8.08 -4.76
CA ARG A 61 -13.91 -8.37 -3.45
C ARG A 61 -14.83 -9.21 -2.57
N LEU A 62 -15.35 -10.34 -3.07
CA LEU A 62 -16.42 -11.13 -2.45
C LEU A 62 -16.26 -11.35 -0.94
N LEU A 63 -15.16 -11.96 -0.49
CA LEU A 63 -14.96 -12.25 0.94
C LEU A 63 -14.71 -10.99 1.77
N ILE A 64 -14.12 -9.97 1.17
CA ILE A 64 -13.85 -8.69 1.83
C ILE A 64 -15.16 -7.91 2.02
N GLU A 65 -16.05 -7.88 1.03
CA GLU A 65 -17.39 -7.27 1.14
C GLU A 65 -18.24 -8.02 2.17
N SER A 66 -18.18 -9.36 2.16
CA SER A 66 -18.84 -10.21 3.17
C SER A 66 -18.35 -9.87 4.59
N ALA A 67 -17.03 -9.80 4.78
CA ALA A 67 -16.42 -9.44 6.04
C ALA A 67 -16.75 -8.01 6.46
N THR A 68 -16.80 -7.07 5.50
CA THR A 68 -17.15 -5.67 5.77
C THR A 68 -18.57 -5.57 6.32
N LEU A 69 -19.54 -6.26 5.72
CA LEU A 69 -20.91 -6.29 6.21
C LEU A 69 -20.99 -6.91 7.61
N LEU A 70 -20.34 -8.07 7.82
CA LEU A 70 -20.31 -8.75 9.11
C LEU A 70 -19.75 -7.84 10.21
N PHE A 71 -18.60 -7.21 9.96
CA PHE A 71 -17.92 -6.36 10.94
C PHE A 71 -18.63 -5.03 11.18
N SER A 72 -19.37 -4.52 10.20
CA SER A 72 -20.20 -3.33 10.37
C SER A 72 -21.34 -3.58 11.35
N VAL A 73 -21.93 -4.79 11.35
CA VAL A 73 -22.97 -5.19 12.33
C VAL A 73 -22.35 -5.58 13.66
N HIS A 74 -21.23 -6.32 13.64
CA HIS A 74 -20.60 -6.90 14.83
C HIS A 74 -19.28 -6.23 15.17
N GLU A 75 -19.34 -4.98 15.62
CA GLU A 75 -18.13 -4.18 15.88
C GLU A 75 -17.17 -4.80 16.92
N LYS A 76 -17.67 -5.60 17.89
CA LYS A 76 -16.79 -6.31 18.83
C LYS A 76 -15.96 -7.38 18.11
N LEU A 77 -16.54 -8.04 17.12
CA LEU A 77 -15.84 -9.00 16.28
C LEU A 77 -14.83 -8.28 15.37
N PHE A 78 -15.17 -7.07 14.90
CA PHE A 78 -14.23 -6.21 14.18
C PHE A 78 -12.97 -5.92 15.01
N ILE A 79 -13.10 -5.54 16.29
CA ILE A 79 -11.93 -5.28 17.15
C ILE A 79 -11.03 -6.50 17.23
N ALA A 80 -11.59 -7.69 17.44
CA ALA A 80 -10.82 -8.93 17.50
C ALA A 80 -10.13 -9.26 16.17
N ALA A 81 -10.83 -9.10 15.05
CA ALA A 81 -10.29 -9.33 13.71
C ALA A 81 -9.18 -8.32 13.35
N ALA A 82 -9.39 -7.03 13.68
CA ALA A 82 -8.40 -5.98 13.48
C ALA A 82 -7.14 -6.19 14.33
N PHE A 83 -7.32 -6.56 15.60
CA PHE A 83 -6.22 -6.95 16.49
C PHE A 83 -5.42 -8.10 15.89
N LEU A 84 -6.09 -9.20 15.51
CA LEU A 84 -5.43 -10.38 14.97
C LEU A 84 -4.71 -10.06 13.65
N ALA A 85 -5.36 -9.36 12.73
CA ALA A 85 -4.74 -8.96 11.46
C ALA A 85 -3.50 -8.08 11.70
N THR A 86 -3.61 -7.07 12.56
CA THR A 86 -2.47 -6.21 12.89
C THR A 86 -1.34 -7.00 13.55
N LEU A 87 -1.67 -7.96 14.41
CA LEU A 87 -0.69 -8.85 15.04
C LEU A 87 0.03 -9.69 13.99
N LEU A 88 -0.69 -10.30 13.05
CA LEU A 88 -0.10 -11.06 11.94
C LEU A 88 0.83 -10.18 11.10
N LEU A 89 0.45 -8.93 10.82
CA LEU A 89 1.26 -7.97 10.08
C LEU A 89 2.59 -7.68 10.79
N VAL A 90 2.56 -7.20 12.03
CA VAL A 90 3.78 -6.84 12.77
C VAL A 90 4.63 -8.08 13.07
N TYR A 91 3.99 -9.23 13.29
CA TYR A 91 4.67 -10.51 13.49
C TYR A 91 5.37 -11.02 12.23
N ALA A 92 4.82 -10.78 11.05
CA ALA A 92 5.48 -11.06 9.78
C ALA A 92 6.68 -10.13 9.57
N LEU A 93 6.48 -8.83 9.75
CA LEU A 93 7.51 -7.83 9.50
C LEU A 93 8.69 -7.90 10.48
N ARG A 94 8.53 -8.47 11.68
CA ARG A 94 9.65 -8.67 12.62
C ARG A 94 10.76 -9.55 12.03
N LYS A 95 10.46 -10.41 11.03
CA LYS A 95 11.48 -11.20 10.32
C LYS A 95 12.48 -10.32 9.56
N LEU A 96 12.10 -9.10 9.21
CA LEU A 96 12.97 -8.14 8.52
C LEU A 96 14.00 -7.49 9.45
N THR A 97 13.72 -7.50 10.75
CA THR A 97 14.46 -6.80 11.81
C THR A 97 14.74 -7.74 13.00
N PRO A 98 15.47 -8.87 12.82
CA PRO A 98 15.62 -9.88 13.89
C PRO A 98 16.16 -9.34 15.21
N SER A 99 17.08 -8.35 15.16
CA SER A 99 17.66 -7.70 16.34
C SER A 99 16.84 -6.52 16.88
N LEU A 100 15.84 -6.06 16.14
CA LEU A 100 14.91 -4.99 16.53
C LEU A 100 13.45 -5.41 16.25
N PRO A 101 12.98 -6.54 16.78
CA PRO A 101 11.70 -7.14 16.37
C PRO A 101 10.47 -6.31 16.80
N TRP A 102 10.66 -5.30 17.66
CA TRP A 102 9.64 -4.32 18.04
C TRP A 102 9.49 -3.17 17.04
N LEU A 103 10.47 -2.96 16.15
CA LEU A 103 10.51 -1.80 15.25
C LEU A 103 9.28 -1.70 14.33
N PRO A 104 8.81 -2.79 13.67
CA PRO A 104 7.62 -2.72 12.84
C PRO A 104 6.37 -2.31 13.62
N ALA A 105 6.28 -2.70 14.90
CA ALA A 105 5.15 -2.32 15.74
C ALA A 105 5.13 -0.79 15.97
N LEU A 106 6.27 -0.13 16.18
CA LEU A 106 6.26 1.33 16.33
C LEU A 106 5.97 2.06 15.02
N LEU A 107 6.54 1.57 13.92
CA LEU A 107 6.43 2.23 12.61
C LEU A 107 5.04 2.12 11.97
N ILE A 108 4.19 1.17 12.40
CA ILE A 108 2.86 0.98 11.81
C ILE A 108 1.99 2.25 11.87
N PHE A 109 2.07 3.02 12.97
CA PHE A 109 1.28 4.24 13.14
C PHE A 109 1.66 5.36 12.16
N ILE A 110 2.86 5.30 11.61
CA ILE A 110 3.38 6.27 10.63
C ILE A 110 3.13 5.77 9.21
N PHE A 111 3.40 4.49 8.94
CA PHE A 111 3.34 3.93 7.60
C PHE A 111 1.93 3.53 7.15
N LEU A 112 1.07 3.20 8.10
CA LEU A 112 -0.34 2.92 7.88
C LEU A 112 -1.14 3.78 8.87
N PRO A 113 -1.15 5.12 8.74
CA PRO A 113 -1.86 5.96 9.70
C PRO A 113 -3.37 5.74 9.55
N ALA A 114 -4.09 5.58 10.66
CA ALA A 114 -5.54 5.37 10.61
C ALA A 114 -6.27 6.50 9.86
N THR A 115 -5.76 7.74 9.93
CA THR A 115 -6.32 8.92 9.25
C THR A 115 -6.45 8.75 7.74
N GLU A 116 -5.55 8.00 7.10
CA GLU A 116 -5.56 7.74 5.66
C GLU A 116 -6.62 6.71 5.26
N PHE A 117 -7.23 6.05 6.25
CA PHE A 117 -8.21 4.99 6.08
C PHE A 117 -9.51 5.33 6.82
N LEU A 118 -10.02 6.57 6.75
CA LEU A 118 -11.32 6.94 7.34
C LEU A 118 -12.38 7.39 6.33
N SER A 119 -11.98 7.73 5.11
CA SER A 119 -12.82 8.44 4.12
C SER A 119 -14.11 7.72 3.70
N ALA A 120 -14.18 6.39 3.81
CA ALA A 120 -15.38 5.60 3.47
C ALA A 120 -16.01 4.92 4.72
N GLY A 121 -15.60 5.36 5.92
CA GLY A 121 -15.95 4.73 7.19
C GLY A 121 -14.86 3.78 7.67
N SER A 122 -14.56 3.84 8.96
CA SER A 122 -13.40 3.18 9.59
C SER A 122 -13.37 1.66 9.38
N ILE A 123 -14.51 0.97 9.48
CA ILE A 123 -14.59 -0.48 9.27
C ILE A 123 -14.43 -0.83 7.78
N PRO A 124 -15.24 -0.28 6.84
CA PRO A 124 -15.09 -0.56 5.41
C PRO A 124 -13.69 -0.32 4.87
N THR A 125 -13.04 0.78 5.26
CA THR A 125 -11.67 1.08 4.85
C THR A 125 -10.65 0.14 5.48
N TYR A 126 -10.75 -0.16 6.78
CA TYR A 126 -9.83 -1.11 7.40
C TYR A 126 -9.92 -2.48 6.73
N VAL A 127 -11.15 -2.99 6.55
CA VAL A 127 -11.42 -4.32 6.01
C VAL A 127 -11.05 -4.41 4.53
N ASN A 128 -11.19 -3.34 3.76
CA ASN A 128 -10.77 -3.32 2.34
C ASN A 128 -9.27 -3.14 2.10
N TYR A 129 -8.52 -2.63 3.07
CA TYR A 129 -7.13 -2.21 2.84
C TYR A 129 -6.16 -2.84 3.86
N ILE A 130 -6.24 -2.46 5.13
CA ILE A 130 -5.28 -2.91 6.16
C ILE A 130 -5.43 -4.40 6.46
N PHE A 131 -6.66 -4.89 6.52
CA PHE A 131 -6.95 -6.31 6.76
C PHE A 131 -6.32 -7.21 5.69
N PRO A 132 -6.63 -7.07 4.39
CA PRO A 132 -6.03 -7.90 3.35
C PRO A 132 -4.51 -7.66 3.19
N ALA A 133 -4.00 -6.45 3.44
CA ALA A 133 -2.55 -6.20 3.44
C ALA A 133 -1.83 -7.00 4.55
N SER A 134 -2.44 -7.07 5.73
CA SER A 134 -1.93 -7.85 6.86
C SER A 134 -1.88 -9.34 6.53
N LEU A 135 -2.96 -9.86 5.95
CA LEU A 135 -3.05 -11.25 5.49
C LEU A 135 -2.04 -11.54 4.37
N LEU A 136 -1.84 -10.61 3.44
CA LEU A 136 -0.87 -10.74 2.36
C LEU A 136 0.54 -10.92 2.90
N LEU A 137 0.98 -10.00 3.77
CA LEU A 137 2.34 -10.04 4.32
C LEU A 137 2.54 -11.26 5.20
N PHE A 138 1.55 -11.65 6.00
CA PHE A 138 1.63 -12.93 6.71
C PHE A 138 1.83 -14.10 5.74
N ALA A 139 1.01 -14.21 4.69
CA ALA A 139 1.12 -15.27 3.72
C ALA A 139 2.49 -15.30 3.02
N LEU A 140 2.97 -14.15 2.53
CA LEU A 140 4.25 -14.07 1.82
C LEU A 140 5.43 -14.49 2.71
N PHE A 141 5.43 -14.11 3.99
CA PHE A 141 6.53 -14.42 4.91
C PHE A 141 6.44 -15.82 5.55
N PHE A 142 5.27 -16.49 5.53
CA PHE A 142 5.06 -17.76 6.23
C PHE A 142 4.64 -18.94 5.35
N ARG A 143 4.43 -18.75 4.03
CA ARG A 143 4.05 -19.82 3.09
C ARG A 143 5.04 -20.99 2.98
N GLU A 144 6.30 -20.78 3.36
CA GLU A 144 7.35 -21.81 3.37
C GLU A 144 7.64 -22.34 4.79
N SER A 145 6.66 -22.26 5.70
CA SER A 145 6.81 -22.77 7.06
C SER A 145 6.99 -24.29 7.07
N LYS A 146 7.76 -24.81 8.04
CA LYS A 146 7.86 -26.25 8.29
C LYS A 146 6.55 -26.83 8.86
N ASN A 147 5.69 -25.99 9.44
CA ASN A 147 4.41 -26.40 10.00
C ASN A 147 3.31 -26.30 8.94
N ILE A 148 2.72 -27.45 8.59
CA ILE A 148 1.66 -27.55 7.58
C ILE A 148 0.44 -26.66 7.88
N TRP A 149 0.07 -26.51 9.15
CA TRP A 149 -1.05 -25.66 9.54
C TRP A 149 -0.78 -24.18 9.25
N ILE A 150 0.48 -23.74 9.39
CA ILE A 150 0.89 -22.38 9.04
C ILE A 150 0.86 -22.20 7.51
N ASN A 151 1.21 -23.23 6.74
CA ASN A 151 1.12 -23.17 5.27
C ASN A 151 -0.33 -23.10 4.79
N ILE A 152 -1.23 -23.89 5.39
CA ILE A 152 -2.68 -23.83 5.11
C ILE A 152 -3.21 -22.44 5.49
N ALA A 153 -2.88 -21.94 6.67
CA ALA A 153 -3.29 -20.59 7.09
C ALA A 153 -2.75 -19.50 6.13
N SER A 154 -1.49 -19.62 5.69
CA SER A 154 -0.88 -18.70 4.73
C SER A 154 -1.61 -18.73 3.39
N LEU A 155 -1.99 -19.92 2.89
CA LEU A 155 -2.76 -20.05 1.66
C LEU A 155 -4.13 -19.39 1.78
N LEU A 156 -4.87 -19.63 2.87
CA LEU A 156 -6.18 -19.01 3.10
C LEU A 156 -6.07 -17.47 3.21
N CYS A 157 -5.07 -16.98 3.96
CA CYS A 157 -4.77 -15.55 4.06
C CYS A 157 -4.47 -14.94 2.68
N PHE A 158 -3.69 -15.65 1.87
CA PHE A 158 -3.35 -15.20 0.53
C PHE A 158 -4.57 -15.08 -0.37
N LEU A 159 -5.46 -16.08 -0.36
CA LEU A 159 -6.69 -16.09 -1.17
C LEU A 159 -7.59 -14.90 -0.86
N VAL A 160 -7.72 -14.52 0.42
CA VAL A 160 -8.48 -13.31 0.82
C VAL A 160 -7.76 -12.06 0.35
N ALA A 161 -6.44 -11.99 0.54
CA ALA A 161 -5.66 -10.79 0.20
C ALA A 161 -5.70 -10.43 -1.29
N ILE A 162 -5.59 -11.43 -2.17
CA ILE A 162 -5.59 -11.22 -3.63
C ILE A 162 -6.98 -10.91 -4.21
N MET A 163 -8.04 -10.89 -3.40
CA MET A 163 -9.33 -10.34 -3.84
C MET A 163 -9.29 -8.81 -3.94
N GLN A 164 -8.35 -8.17 -3.24
CA GLN A 164 -8.09 -6.74 -3.39
C GLN A 164 -7.19 -6.50 -4.62
N GLU A 165 -7.69 -5.71 -5.56
CA GLU A 165 -7.11 -5.54 -6.92
C GLU A 165 -5.64 -5.07 -6.93
N GLN A 166 -5.32 -4.04 -6.14
CA GLN A 166 -3.96 -3.49 -6.05
C GLN A 166 -2.99 -4.47 -5.37
N LEU A 167 -3.46 -5.18 -4.35
CA LEU A 167 -2.68 -6.20 -3.64
C LEU A 167 -2.47 -7.46 -4.49
N ALA A 168 -3.42 -7.81 -5.36
CA ALA A 168 -3.27 -8.91 -6.32
C ALA A 168 -2.13 -8.61 -7.31
N VAL A 169 -2.10 -7.41 -7.88
CA VAL A 169 -1.01 -6.94 -8.77
C VAL A 169 0.32 -6.89 -8.02
N TYR A 170 0.32 -6.32 -6.81
CA TYR A 170 1.51 -6.24 -5.98
C TYR A 170 2.09 -7.62 -5.64
N ALA A 171 1.23 -8.56 -5.23
CA ALA A 171 1.61 -9.93 -4.94
C ALA A 171 2.16 -10.66 -6.18
N PHE A 172 1.52 -10.48 -7.33
CA PHE A 172 1.98 -11.07 -8.59
C PHE A 172 3.40 -10.62 -8.94
N LEU A 173 3.67 -9.31 -8.86
CA LEU A 173 5.01 -8.78 -9.16
C LEU A 173 6.05 -9.22 -8.11
N TRP A 174 5.69 -9.21 -6.83
CA TRP A 174 6.55 -9.74 -5.75
C TRP A 174 6.95 -11.19 -6.03
N LEU A 175 5.97 -12.06 -6.30
CA LEU A 175 6.18 -13.49 -6.52
C LEU A 175 6.90 -13.77 -7.85
N LEU A 176 6.71 -12.93 -8.87
CA LEU A 176 7.43 -13.03 -10.13
C LEU A 176 8.93 -12.85 -9.88
N PHE A 177 9.31 -11.81 -9.12
CA PHE A 177 10.71 -11.58 -8.74
C PHE A 177 11.28 -12.75 -7.93
N GLU A 178 10.57 -13.22 -6.90
CA GLU A 178 11.01 -14.36 -6.10
C GLU A 178 11.14 -15.65 -6.92
N THR A 179 10.27 -15.85 -7.93
CA THR A 179 10.35 -16.99 -8.85
C THR A 179 11.58 -16.91 -9.75
N VAL A 180 11.88 -15.71 -10.28
CA VAL A 180 13.10 -15.47 -11.08
C VAL A 180 14.36 -15.73 -10.24
N LEU A 181 14.38 -15.26 -9.00
CA LEU A 181 15.49 -15.54 -8.08
C LEU A 181 15.59 -17.02 -7.72
N ALA A 182 14.48 -17.69 -7.41
CA ALA A 182 14.48 -19.11 -7.10
C ALA A 182 15.00 -19.94 -8.29
N LYS A 183 14.64 -19.56 -9.51
CA LYS A 183 15.16 -20.21 -10.74
C LYS A 183 16.66 -20.02 -10.87
N LYS A 184 17.17 -18.80 -10.65
CA LYS A 184 18.60 -18.50 -10.65
C LYS A 184 19.36 -19.29 -9.57
N ASP A 185 18.79 -19.35 -8.37
CA ASP A 185 19.37 -20.02 -7.20
C ASP A 185 19.13 -21.55 -7.21
N LYS A 186 18.54 -22.11 -8.28
CA LYS A 186 18.17 -23.54 -8.43
C LYS A 186 17.32 -24.08 -7.26
N LYS A 187 16.47 -23.23 -6.68
CA LYS A 187 15.54 -23.58 -5.59
C LYS A 187 14.22 -24.13 -6.14
N PRO A 188 13.45 -24.89 -5.35
CA PRO A 188 12.14 -25.38 -5.74
C PRO A 188 11.20 -24.24 -6.17
N LEU A 189 10.57 -24.39 -7.34
CA LEU A 189 9.72 -23.35 -7.94
C LEU A 189 8.23 -23.54 -7.68
N LEU A 190 7.79 -24.78 -7.41
CA LEU A 190 6.38 -25.15 -7.42
C LEU A 190 5.54 -24.27 -6.49
N GLY A 191 6.01 -24.05 -5.25
CA GLY A 191 5.32 -23.19 -4.29
C GLY A 191 5.13 -21.77 -4.81
N ASN A 192 6.19 -21.14 -5.30
CA ASN A 192 6.12 -19.79 -5.86
C ASN A 192 5.22 -19.73 -7.10
N LEU A 193 5.28 -20.73 -7.98
CA LEU A 193 4.44 -20.83 -9.17
C LEU A 193 2.95 -20.97 -8.81
N CYS A 194 2.61 -21.74 -7.77
CA CYS A 194 1.24 -21.83 -7.28
C CYS A 194 0.71 -20.49 -6.77
N TYR A 195 1.46 -19.79 -5.92
CA TYR A 195 1.06 -18.47 -5.41
C TYR A 195 1.00 -17.44 -6.55
N LEU A 196 1.94 -17.50 -7.51
CA LEU A 196 1.95 -16.63 -8.69
C LEU A 196 0.70 -16.86 -9.55
N ALA A 197 0.34 -18.11 -9.83
CA ALA A 197 -0.88 -18.46 -10.56
C ALA A 197 -2.14 -17.96 -9.82
N LEU A 198 -2.20 -18.14 -8.49
CA LEU A 198 -3.30 -17.63 -7.68
C LEU A 198 -3.41 -16.10 -7.76
N SER A 199 -2.31 -15.36 -7.65
CA SER A 199 -2.34 -13.89 -7.80
C SER A 199 -2.80 -13.45 -9.19
N ALA A 200 -2.42 -14.19 -10.25
CA ALA A 200 -2.92 -13.94 -11.60
C ALA A 200 -4.44 -14.19 -11.69
N LEU A 201 -4.96 -15.24 -11.05
CA LEU A 201 -6.40 -15.48 -10.94
C LEU A 201 -7.11 -14.35 -10.16
N GLY A 202 -6.49 -13.78 -9.13
CA GLY A 202 -7.02 -12.60 -8.43
C GLY A 202 -7.16 -11.38 -9.36
N ILE A 203 -6.14 -11.10 -10.17
CA ILE A 203 -6.17 -10.03 -11.19
C ILE A 203 -7.24 -10.32 -12.24
N LEU A 204 -7.35 -11.56 -12.72
CA LEU A 204 -8.36 -11.97 -13.70
C LEU A 204 -9.78 -11.83 -13.12
N SER A 205 -9.98 -12.24 -11.86
CA SER A 205 -11.26 -12.08 -11.16
C SER A 205 -11.67 -10.61 -11.05
N ALA A 206 -10.72 -9.72 -10.72
CA ALA A 206 -10.97 -8.28 -10.70
C ALA A 206 -11.38 -7.73 -12.08
N LYS A 207 -10.75 -8.20 -13.15
CA LYS A 207 -11.04 -7.77 -14.52
C LYS A 207 -12.37 -8.33 -15.05
N LEU A 208 -12.72 -9.56 -14.67
CA LEU A 208 -13.89 -10.28 -15.19
C LEU A 208 -15.14 -10.11 -14.32
N SER A 209 -15.02 -9.54 -13.12
CA SER A 209 -16.15 -9.30 -12.22
C SER A 209 -17.19 -8.38 -12.89
N PRO A 210 -18.45 -8.84 -13.07
CA PRO A 210 -19.53 -8.01 -13.60
C PRO A 210 -19.78 -6.79 -12.72
N GLY A 211 -19.68 -6.96 -11.40
CA GLY A 211 -19.84 -5.87 -10.45
C GLY A 211 -18.84 -4.75 -10.65
N ASN A 212 -17.57 -5.07 -10.94
CA ASN A 212 -16.56 -4.07 -11.25
C ASN A 212 -16.88 -3.26 -12.52
N ALA A 213 -17.47 -3.89 -13.54
CA ALA A 213 -17.90 -3.19 -14.76
C ALA A 213 -19.07 -2.24 -14.48
N LEU A 214 -20.09 -2.66 -13.73
CA LEU A 214 -21.21 -1.79 -13.33
C LEU A 214 -20.74 -0.62 -12.46
N ARG A 215 -19.83 -0.89 -11.51
CA ARG A 215 -19.22 0.14 -10.68
C ARG A 215 -18.35 1.10 -11.48
N LEU A 216 -17.69 0.65 -12.54
CA LEU A 216 -16.94 1.51 -13.46
C LEU A 216 -17.85 2.57 -14.09
N GLU A 217 -18.98 2.15 -14.65
CA GLU A 217 -19.97 3.03 -15.29
C GLU A 217 -20.51 4.07 -14.29
N LYS A 218 -20.92 3.64 -13.09
CA LYS A 218 -21.40 4.55 -12.05
C LYS A 218 -20.32 5.55 -11.61
N ASN A 219 -19.07 5.10 -11.51
CA ASN A 219 -17.95 5.97 -11.11
C ASN A 219 -17.56 6.97 -12.20
N ILE A 220 -17.73 6.64 -13.48
CA ILE A 220 -17.54 7.62 -14.57
C ILE A 220 -18.48 8.79 -14.37
N VAL A 221 -19.78 8.51 -14.16
CA VAL A 221 -20.80 9.55 -13.98
C VAL A 221 -20.54 10.35 -12.70
N SER A 222 -20.17 9.68 -11.62
CA SER A 222 -20.08 10.30 -10.29
C SER A 222 -18.77 11.06 -10.04
N TRP A 223 -17.65 10.58 -10.58
CA TRP A 223 -16.32 11.02 -10.14
C TRP A 223 -15.43 11.54 -11.27
N PHE A 224 -15.52 10.97 -12.46
CA PHE A 224 -14.65 11.39 -13.55
C PHE A 224 -15.31 11.25 -14.93
N PRO A 225 -16.23 12.17 -15.30
CA PRO A 225 -17.00 12.07 -16.55
C PRO A 225 -16.14 12.07 -17.82
N ASN A 226 -14.98 12.73 -17.79
CA ASN A 226 -14.06 12.78 -18.93
C ASN A 226 -13.20 11.51 -19.08
N PHE A 227 -13.26 10.56 -18.14
CA PHE A 227 -12.46 9.34 -18.17
C PHE A 227 -12.58 8.50 -19.46
N PRO A 228 -13.76 8.34 -20.10
CA PRO A 228 -13.89 7.60 -21.35
C PRO A 228 -13.18 8.26 -22.54
N ASN A 229 -13.04 9.58 -22.52
CA ASN A 229 -12.43 10.36 -23.61
C ASN A 229 -10.89 10.32 -23.59
N LEU A 230 -10.30 9.80 -22.52
CA LEU A 230 -8.86 9.72 -22.35
C LEU A 230 -8.33 8.36 -22.82
N ASN A 231 -7.27 8.40 -23.63
CA ASN A 231 -6.51 7.20 -23.96
C ASN A 231 -5.69 6.70 -22.76
N ILE A 232 -5.14 5.48 -22.87
CA ILE A 232 -4.40 4.85 -21.77
C ILE A 232 -3.20 5.67 -21.30
N PHE A 233 -2.47 6.33 -22.21
CA PHE A 233 -1.30 7.12 -21.85
C PHE A 233 -1.68 8.44 -21.17
N GLN A 234 -2.79 9.07 -21.55
CA GLN A 234 -3.33 10.24 -20.85
C GLN A 234 -3.79 9.88 -19.43
N LYS A 235 -4.44 8.73 -19.27
CA LYS A 235 -4.83 8.18 -17.95
C LYS A 235 -3.63 7.94 -17.06
N LEU A 236 -2.58 7.30 -17.61
CA LEU A 236 -1.33 7.09 -16.90
C LEU A 236 -0.61 8.41 -16.59
N GLY A 237 -0.63 9.39 -17.50
CA GLY A 237 -0.08 10.73 -17.27
C GLY A 237 -0.75 11.44 -16.10
N LEU A 238 -2.09 11.47 -16.07
CA LEU A 238 -2.85 12.02 -14.93
C LEU A 238 -2.57 11.26 -13.64
N GLY A 239 -2.58 9.94 -13.69
CA GLY A 239 -2.28 9.10 -12.53
C GLY A 239 -0.88 9.33 -11.98
N PHE A 240 0.09 9.57 -12.86
CA PHE A 240 1.47 9.84 -12.50
C PHE A 240 1.63 11.22 -11.87
N LEU A 241 1.01 12.25 -12.45
CA LEU A 241 0.97 13.60 -11.88
C LEU A 241 0.32 13.60 -10.49
N GLU A 242 -0.85 12.96 -10.36
CA GLU A 242 -1.55 12.87 -9.08
C GLU A 242 -0.76 12.08 -8.04
N THR A 243 -0.15 10.96 -8.43
CA THR A 243 0.68 10.17 -7.51
C THR A 243 1.93 10.95 -7.09
N GLY A 244 2.61 11.58 -8.06
CA GLY A 244 3.82 12.37 -7.83
C GLY A 244 3.57 13.57 -6.93
N ASP A 245 2.50 14.32 -7.17
CA ASP A 245 2.16 15.52 -6.40
C ASP A 245 1.83 15.21 -4.94
N ASN A 246 1.00 14.21 -4.68
CA ASN A 246 0.72 13.79 -3.31
C ASN A 246 1.97 13.25 -2.59
N LEU A 247 2.83 12.52 -3.30
CA LEU A 247 4.00 11.91 -2.70
C LEU A 247 5.11 12.92 -2.41
N LEU A 248 5.37 13.83 -3.36
CA LEU A 248 6.59 14.63 -3.45
C LEU A 248 6.36 16.14 -3.36
N SER A 249 5.12 16.63 -3.34
CA SER A 249 4.81 18.04 -3.04
C SER A 249 4.04 18.16 -1.73
N THR A 250 2.83 17.58 -1.66
CA THR A 250 2.00 17.61 -0.45
C THR A 250 2.61 16.74 0.64
N SER A 251 3.10 15.56 0.25
CA SER A 251 3.85 14.56 1.01
C SER A 251 3.21 14.08 2.32
N PHE A 252 3.04 12.76 2.40
CA PHE A 252 2.57 12.06 3.59
C PHE A 252 3.68 11.83 4.62
N ALA A 253 3.28 11.66 5.89
CA ALA A 253 4.21 11.38 6.99
C ALA A 253 5.10 10.16 6.71
N PHE A 254 4.55 9.08 6.13
CA PHE A 254 5.31 7.87 5.80
C PHE A 254 6.42 8.12 4.77
N VAL A 255 6.20 9.03 3.82
CA VAL A 255 7.20 9.40 2.80
C VAL A 255 8.32 10.18 3.46
N MET A 256 7.98 11.15 4.30
CA MET A 256 8.96 11.98 5.01
C MET A 256 9.85 11.13 5.91
N VAL A 257 9.29 10.19 6.67
CA VAL A 257 10.08 9.29 7.52
C VAL A 257 10.98 8.38 6.69
N PHE A 258 10.47 7.81 5.58
CA PHE A 258 11.30 7.05 4.66
C PHE A 258 12.48 7.87 4.11
N LEU A 259 12.23 9.09 3.64
CA LEU A 259 13.27 9.98 3.11
C LEU A 259 14.29 10.40 4.18
N LEU A 260 13.84 10.67 5.40
CA LEU A 260 14.73 10.98 6.52
C LEU A 260 15.62 9.79 6.88
N VAL A 261 15.07 8.58 6.92
CA VAL A 261 15.87 7.36 7.14
C VAL A 261 16.87 7.15 6.01
N LEU A 262 16.46 7.36 4.76
CA LEU A 262 17.36 7.28 3.62
C LEU A 262 18.51 8.32 3.70
N PHE A 263 18.19 9.55 4.09
CA PHE A 263 19.16 10.62 4.29
C PHE A 263 20.15 10.31 5.43
N VAL A 264 19.65 9.86 6.59
CA VAL A 264 20.49 9.47 7.73
C VAL A 264 21.38 8.29 7.37
N TYR A 265 20.85 7.30 6.63
CA TYR A 265 21.64 6.16 6.19
C TYR A 265 22.70 6.57 5.15
N ALA A 266 22.39 7.49 4.24
CA ALA A 266 23.38 8.08 3.32
C ALA A 266 24.51 8.81 4.07
N LEU A 267 24.16 9.53 5.15
CA LEU A 267 25.13 10.19 6.02
C LEU A 267 26.04 9.17 6.72
N HIS A 268 25.47 8.09 7.29
CA HIS A 268 26.23 7.01 7.91
C HIS A 268 27.20 6.36 6.91
N LYS A 269 26.74 6.11 5.67
CA LYS A 269 27.58 5.61 4.56
C LYS A 269 28.58 6.62 3.99
N LYS A 270 28.55 7.88 4.45
CA LYS A 270 29.36 8.99 3.93
C LYS A 270 29.22 9.15 2.39
N ASN A 271 28.06 8.79 1.84
CA ASN A 271 27.81 8.85 0.40
C ASN A 271 27.23 10.22 0.02
N VAL A 272 28.12 11.13 -0.42
CA VAL A 272 27.76 12.53 -0.73
C VAL A 272 26.68 12.63 -1.81
N THR A 273 26.74 11.77 -2.84
CA THR A 273 25.74 11.76 -3.92
C THR A 273 24.37 11.38 -3.38
N ALA A 274 24.26 10.27 -2.62
CA ALA A 274 22.98 9.87 -2.04
C ALA A 274 22.44 10.89 -1.03
N LEU A 275 23.33 11.53 -0.26
CA LEU A 275 22.99 12.61 0.66
C LEU A 275 22.40 13.82 -0.08
N ALA A 276 23.04 14.25 -1.16
CA ALA A 276 22.58 15.37 -1.99
C ALA A 276 21.23 15.05 -2.65
N LEU A 277 21.07 13.85 -3.20
CA LEU A 277 19.84 13.43 -3.88
C LEU A 277 18.66 13.35 -2.90
N SER A 278 18.81 12.64 -1.78
CA SER A 278 17.74 12.52 -0.77
C SER A 278 17.44 13.86 -0.09
N GLY A 279 18.48 14.65 0.22
CA GLY A 279 18.34 15.99 0.78
C GLY A 279 17.62 16.95 -0.16
N PHE A 280 17.90 16.90 -1.47
CA PHE A 280 17.21 17.71 -2.47
C PHE A 280 15.71 17.39 -2.52
N VAL A 281 15.32 16.12 -2.49
CA VAL A 281 13.90 15.73 -2.49
C VAL A 281 13.20 16.22 -1.22
N ILE A 282 13.83 16.09 -0.06
CA ILE A 282 13.30 16.61 1.22
C ILE A 282 13.12 18.14 1.16
N LEU A 283 14.14 18.86 0.67
CA LEU A 283 14.09 20.31 0.51
C LEU A 283 13.01 20.73 -0.49
N ASN A 284 12.80 19.95 -1.56
CA ASN A 284 11.73 20.20 -2.50
C ASN A 284 10.36 20.12 -1.84
N ILE A 285 10.06 19.04 -1.12
CA ILE A 285 8.81 18.88 -0.36
C ILE A 285 8.63 20.05 0.62
N PHE A 286 9.68 20.40 1.36
CA PHE A 286 9.63 21.50 2.33
C PHE A 286 9.35 22.86 1.66
N SER A 287 10.03 23.14 0.55
CA SER A 287 9.83 24.35 -0.27
C SER A 287 8.36 24.47 -0.73
N GLN A 288 7.75 23.36 -1.17
CA GLN A 288 6.34 23.35 -1.57
C GLN A 288 5.40 23.60 -0.39
N LYS A 289 5.65 22.98 0.77
CA LYS A 289 4.84 23.22 1.99
C LYS A 289 4.91 24.66 2.48
N MET A 290 6.05 25.32 2.29
CA MET A 290 6.24 26.73 2.65
C MET A 290 5.75 27.71 1.57
N GLY A 291 5.26 27.22 0.43
CA GLY A 291 4.72 28.05 -0.64
C GLY A 291 5.78 28.90 -1.36
N TRP A 292 7.02 28.41 -1.45
CA TRP A 292 8.08 29.16 -2.12
C TRP A 292 7.87 29.20 -3.64
N ASN A 293 7.91 30.40 -4.23
CA ASN A 293 7.79 30.63 -5.67
C ASN A 293 9.05 30.22 -6.42
N THR A 294 9.24 28.91 -6.57
CA THR A 294 10.32 28.29 -7.34
C THR A 294 9.78 27.72 -8.65
N ILE A 295 10.67 27.42 -9.61
CA ILE A 295 10.31 26.70 -10.84
C ILE A 295 9.57 25.39 -10.50
N PHE A 296 9.96 24.73 -9.41
CA PHE A 296 9.30 23.52 -8.91
C PHE A 296 7.86 23.79 -8.47
N GLY A 297 7.59 24.93 -7.84
CA GLY A 297 6.23 25.36 -7.48
C GLY A 297 5.34 25.55 -8.71
N THR A 298 5.89 26.07 -9.81
CA THR A 298 5.16 26.16 -11.09
C THR A 298 4.80 24.76 -11.64
N LEU A 299 5.73 23.80 -11.57
CA LEU A 299 5.51 22.42 -12.03
C LEU A 299 4.48 21.68 -11.17
N THR A 300 4.52 21.89 -9.86
CA THR A 300 3.48 21.44 -8.92
C THR A 300 2.12 22.08 -9.25
N GLY A 301 2.09 23.38 -9.57
CA GLY A 301 0.88 24.08 -10.01
C GLY A 301 0.26 23.49 -11.28
N ILE A 302 1.09 23.11 -12.27
CA ILE A 302 0.62 22.41 -13.49
C ILE A 302 -0.02 21.07 -13.14
N SER A 303 0.57 20.31 -12.22
CA SER A 303 0.02 19.05 -11.73
C SER A 303 -1.35 19.23 -11.09
N LYS A 304 -1.48 20.25 -10.23
CA LYS A 304 -2.75 20.62 -9.59
C LYS A 304 -3.82 20.95 -10.63
N VAL A 305 -3.49 21.76 -11.64
CA VAL A 305 -4.42 22.10 -12.73
C VAL A 305 -4.86 20.85 -13.50
N ALA A 306 -3.92 19.98 -13.88
CA ALA A 306 -4.23 18.73 -14.61
C ALA A 306 -5.22 17.84 -13.84
N ARG A 307 -5.03 17.77 -12.53
CA ARG A 307 -5.84 16.98 -11.60
C ARG A 307 -7.25 17.57 -11.45
N GLU A 308 -7.34 18.88 -11.23
CA GLU A 308 -8.62 19.58 -11.02
C GLU A 308 -9.45 19.65 -12.31
N SER A 309 -8.82 19.82 -13.46
CA SER A 309 -9.51 19.81 -14.75
C SER A 309 -9.85 18.41 -15.25
N GLY A 310 -9.13 17.37 -14.77
CA GLY A 310 -9.25 16.02 -15.29
C GLY A 310 -8.84 15.89 -16.77
N THR A 311 -7.95 16.78 -17.24
CA THR A 311 -7.49 16.82 -18.63
C THR A 311 -5.98 16.64 -18.71
N PHE A 312 -5.51 15.91 -19.73
CA PHE A 312 -4.09 15.76 -20.01
C PHE A 312 -3.84 15.74 -21.52
N SER A 313 -2.90 16.56 -21.96
CA SER A 313 -2.44 16.60 -23.34
C SER A 313 -0.93 16.45 -23.40
N PHE A 314 -0.42 15.82 -24.47
CA PHE A 314 1.02 15.66 -24.72
C PHE A 314 1.64 16.98 -25.21
N ASN A 315 1.65 17.99 -24.35
CA ASN A 315 2.32 19.27 -24.60
C ASN A 315 3.50 19.45 -23.64
N ILE A 316 4.36 20.42 -23.95
CA ILE A 316 5.56 20.69 -23.15
C ILE A 316 5.22 20.99 -21.68
N THR A 317 4.08 21.64 -21.41
CA THR A 317 3.63 22.00 -20.07
C THR A 317 3.38 20.76 -19.20
N TYR A 318 2.47 19.87 -19.60
CA TYR A 318 2.19 18.66 -18.82
C TYR A 318 3.37 17.69 -18.80
N MET A 319 4.09 17.56 -19.92
CA MET A 319 5.26 16.69 -19.99
C MET A 319 6.41 17.20 -19.10
N SER A 320 6.52 18.51 -18.88
CA SER A 320 7.50 19.07 -17.94
C SER A 320 7.19 18.69 -16.49
N ALA A 321 5.91 18.68 -16.10
CA ALA A 321 5.48 18.23 -14.77
C ALA A 321 5.69 16.72 -14.58
N VAL A 322 5.41 15.91 -15.62
CA VAL A 322 5.72 14.48 -15.60
C VAL A 322 7.22 14.24 -15.49
N ALA A 323 8.04 14.93 -16.27
CA ALA A 323 9.49 14.82 -16.21
C ALA A 323 10.04 15.22 -14.84
N PHE A 324 9.46 16.24 -14.21
CA PHE A 324 9.85 16.70 -12.88
C PHE A 324 9.63 15.64 -11.79
N TYR A 325 8.41 15.09 -11.67
CA TYR A 325 8.18 14.00 -10.70
C TYR A 325 8.96 12.74 -11.07
N GLY A 326 9.14 12.45 -12.36
CA GLY A 326 10.01 11.36 -12.83
C GLY A 326 11.45 11.52 -12.35
N LEU A 327 12.00 12.73 -12.44
CA LEU A 327 13.33 13.03 -11.95
C LEU A 327 13.43 12.83 -10.43
N LEU A 328 12.48 13.36 -9.65
CA LEU A 328 12.48 13.19 -8.19
C LEU A 328 12.42 11.71 -7.79
N LEU A 329 11.58 10.91 -8.45
CA LEU A 329 11.51 9.46 -8.21
C LEU A 329 12.82 8.76 -8.56
N LEU A 330 13.46 9.13 -9.68
CA LEU A 330 14.77 8.62 -10.06
C LEU A 330 15.86 8.99 -9.04
N MET A 331 15.82 10.20 -8.48
CA MET A 331 16.74 10.63 -7.42
C MET A 331 16.58 9.76 -6.17
N ILE A 332 15.35 9.44 -5.77
CA ILE A 332 15.07 8.53 -4.63
C ILE A 332 15.61 7.13 -4.92
N LEU A 333 15.28 6.56 -6.09
CA LEU A 333 15.72 5.22 -6.48
C LEU A 333 17.24 5.13 -6.56
N TYR A 334 17.89 6.15 -7.12
CA TYR A 334 19.34 6.16 -7.24
C TYR A 334 20.04 6.38 -5.89
N ALA A 335 19.49 7.23 -5.01
CA ALA A 335 19.98 7.36 -3.64
C ALA A 335 19.87 6.02 -2.88
N LEU A 336 18.74 5.32 -2.98
CA LEU A 336 18.55 3.99 -2.40
C LEU A 336 19.55 2.97 -2.96
N TRP A 337 19.78 3.00 -4.27
CA TRP A 337 20.75 2.14 -4.95
C TRP A 337 22.19 2.35 -4.45
N LEU A 338 22.57 3.60 -4.15
CA LEU A 338 23.93 3.95 -3.75
C LEU A 338 24.26 3.56 -2.30
N VAL A 339 23.29 3.60 -1.39
CA VAL A 339 23.54 3.38 0.06
C VAL A 339 23.51 1.92 0.47
N VAL A 340 22.80 1.06 -0.26
CA VAL A 340 22.75 -0.38 0.02
C VAL A 340 23.99 -1.04 -0.57
N SER A 341 24.78 -1.75 0.24
CA SER A 341 26.01 -2.39 -0.23
C SER A 341 25.76 -3.75 -0.89
N ASP A 342 24.92 -4.59 -0.28
CA ASP A 342 24.59 -5.92 -0.82
C ASP A 342 23.82 -5.81 -2.14
N CYS A 343 24.32 -6.46 -3.19
CA CYS A 343 23.76 -6.34 -4.53
C CYS A 343 22.34 -6.94 -4.63
N LYS A 344 22.09 -8.07 -3.96
CA LYS A 344 20.79 -8.75 -4.01
C LYS A 344 19.74 -7.93 -3.28
N GLU A 345 20.07 -7.42 -2.11
CA GLU A 345 19.21 -6.54 -1.32
C GLU A 345 18.97 -5.22 -2.05
N LYS A 346 20.00 -4.62 -2.63
CA LYS A 346 19.89 -3.37 -3.40
C LYS A 346 18.89 -3.50 -4.54
N ILE A 347 19.02 -4.56 -5.35
CA ILE A 347 18.07 -4.86 -6.41
C ILE A 347 16.67 -5.05 -5.83
N TRP A 348 16.57 -5.82 -4.74
CA TRP A 348 15.29 -6.11 -4.10
C TRP A 348 14.57 -4.87 -3.57
N LEU A 349 15.23 -4.01 -2.78
CA LEU A 349 14.62 -2.81 -2.21
C LEU A 349 14.25 -1.79 -3.29
N THR A 350 15.06 -1.66 -4.34
CA THR A 350 14.76 -0.81 -5.50
C THR A 350 13.55 -1.36 -6.26
N TYR A 351 13.53 -2.67 -6.52
CA TYR A 351 12.39 -3.34 -7.15
C TYR A 351 11.11 -3.20 -6.31
N LEU A 352 11.22 -3.32 -5.00
CA LEU A 352 10.12 -3.20 -4.06
C LEU A 352 9.46 -1.82 -4.13
N PHE A 353 10.26 -0.75 -4.18
CA PHE A 353 9.74 0.61 -4.40
C PHE A 353 8.96 0.69 -5.72
N VAL A 354 9.53 0.16 -6.80
CA VAL A 354 8.92 0.20 -8.15
C VAL A 354 7.59 -0.54 -8.19
N ILE A 355 7.49 -1.73 -7.60
CA ILE A 355 6.22 -2.48 -7.60
C ILE A 355 5.17 -1.82 -6.70
N GLY A 356 5.57 -1.15 -5.61
CA GLY A 356 4.67 -0.34 -4.79
C GLY A 356 4.09 0.83 -5.59
N PHE A 357 4.93 1.51 -6.38
CA PHE A 357 4.50 2.57 -7.28
C PHE A 357 3.57 2.03 -8.39
N ILE A 358 3.91 0.90 -9.03
CA ILE A 358 3.05 0.25 -10.02
C ILE A 358 1.68 -0.12 -9.42
N GLY A 359 1.66 -0.69 -8.21
CA GLY A 359 0.43 -1.03 -7.49
C GLY A 359 -0.47 0.19 -7.23
N ARG A 360 0.12 1.36 -6.91
CA ARG A 360 -0.62 2.63 -6.83
C ARG A 360 -1.11 3.07 -8.21
N MET A 361 -0.31 2.90 -9.26
CA MET A 361 -0.65 3.32 -10.62
C MET A 361 -1.80 2.53 -11.25
N VAL A 362 -2.15 1.34 -10.72
CA VAL A 362 -3.34 0.58 -11.15
C VAL A 362 -4.61 1.43 -11.10
N ILE A 363 -4.76 2.31 -10.09
CA ILE A 363 -5.96 3.15 -9.96
C ILE A 363 -6.07 4.23 -11.05
N SER A 364 -4.98 4.52 -11.78
CA SER A 364 -5.00 5.45 -12.92
C SER A 364 -5.86 4.93 -14.05
N LEU A 365 -6.09 3.61 -14.10
CA LEU A 365 -7.00 2.94 -15.02
C LEU A 365 -8.42 2.84 -14.47
N SER A 366 -8.75 3.61 -13.42
CA SER A 366 -10.07 3.70 -12.81
C SER A 366 -10.54 5.17 -12.74
N PRO A 367 -11.84 5.44 -12.96
CA PRO A 367 -12.45 6.76 -12.74
C PRO A 367 -12.36 7.23 -11.29
N THR A 368 -12.00 6.34 -10.36
CA THR A 368 -11.86 6.66 -8.93
C THR A 368 -10.50 7.23 -8.54
N LEU A 369 -9.66 7.59 -9.52
CA LEU A 369 -8.34 8.20 -9.31
C LEU A 369 -8.40 9.36 -8.29
N TYR A 370 -9.43 10.20 -8.36
CA TYR A 370 -9.60 11.37 -7.47
C TYR A 370 -10.56 11.13 -6.29
N ALA A 371 -11.40 10.10 -6.36
CA ALA A 371 -12.41 9.80 -5.33
C ALA A 371 -11.85 8.91 -4.20
N SER A 372 -10.93 8.01 -4.54
CA SER A 372 -10.42 7.02 -3.60
C SER A 372 -9.33 7.55 -2.68
N SER A 373 -8.94 8.82 -2.81
CA SER A 373 -8.03 9.53 -1.88
C SER A 373 -6.76 8.72 -1.54
N THR A 374 -6.25 8.88 -0.32
CA THR A 374 -4.93 8.45 0.12
C THR A 374 -4.82 6.93 0.38
N ARG A 375 -5.92 6.25 0.71
CA ARG A 375 -5.97 4.77 0.86
C ARG A 375 -5.48 3.99 -0.36
N THR A 376 -5.53 4.58 -1.56
CA THR A 376 -5.00 3.96 -2.80
C THR A 376 -3.47 3.83 -2.82
N PHE A 377 -2.76 4.55 -1.95
CA PHE A 377 -1.30 4.46 -1.79
C PHE A 377 -0.86 3.23 -1.00
N LEU A 378 -1.79 2.36 -0.57
CA LEU A 378 -1.50 1.16 0.21
C LEU A 378 -0.31 0.32 -0.31
N PRO A 379 -0.18 -0.02 -1.61
CA PRO A 379 0.97 -0.79 -2.08
C PRO A 379 2.30 -0.05 -1.84
N LEU A 380 2.33 1.26 -2.06
CA LEU A 380 3.51 2.10 -1.82
C LEU A 380 3.79 2.25 -0.32
N MET A 381 2.76 2.42 0.51
CA MET A 381 2.89 2.43 1.97
C MET A 381 3.56 1.14 2.47
N ILE A 382 3.12 -0.03 1.98
CA ILE A 382 3.70 -1.33 2.31
C ILE A 382 5.17 -1.40 1.87
N SER A 383 5.48 -0.99 0.63
CA SER A 383 6.85 -1.02 0.12
C SER A 383 7.77 -0.12 0.95
N LEU A 384 7.38 1.13 1.20
CA LEU A 384 8.19 2.05 1.98
C LEU A 384 8.31 1.61 3.43
N PHE A 385 7.30 0.96 4.00
CA PHE A 385 7.36 0.41 5.34
C PHE A 385 8.44 -0.70 5.44
N ILE A 386 8.44 -1.64 4.49
CA ILE A 386 9.43 -2.71 4.44
C ILE A 386 10.84 -2.15 4.20
N ILE A 387 11.00 -1.24 3.23
CA ILE A 387 12.30 -0.62 2.92
C ILE A 387 12.83 0.12 4.15
N THR A 388 11.99 0.91 4.82
CA THR A 388 12.38 1.66 6.02
C THR A 388 12.79 0.73 7.17
N CYS A 389 12.04 -0.36 7.41
CA CYS A 389 12.45 -1.38 8.37
C CYS A 389 13.84 -1.95 8.06
N ARG A 390 14.12 -2.23 6.78
CA ARG A 390 15.41 -2.80 6.35
C ARG A 390 16.56 -1.81 6.49
N LEU A 391 16.38 -0.56 6.08
CA LEU A 391 17.39 0.48 6.22
C LEU A 391 17.75 0.74 7.69
N LEU A 392 16.74 0.84 8.57
CA LEU A 392 16.95 1.00 10.01
C LEU A 392 17.64 -0.22 10.64
N TYR A 393 17.26 -1.43 10.21
CA TYR A 393 17.95 -2.64 10.64
C TYR A 393 19.44 -2.61 10.27
N TYR A 394 19.75 -2.25 9.01
CA TYR A 394 21.14 -2.17 8.57
C TYR A 394 21.93 -1.12 9.34
N LEU A 395 21.39 0.09 9.47
CA LEU A 395 21.99 1.15 10.26
C LEU A 395 22.32 0.67 11.68
N TYR A 396 21.37 -0.01 12.35
CA TYR A 396 21.59 -0.56 13.68
C TYR A 396 22.69 -1.62 13.71
N THR A 397 22.65 -2.60 12.79
CA THR A 397 23.62 -3.70 12.78
C THR A 397 25.03 -3.28 12.39
N GLU A 398 25.17 -2.23 11.59
CA GLU A 398 26.47 -1.67 11.22
C GLU A 398 27.05 -0.84 12.36
N TYR A 399 26.21 -0.03 13.02
CA TYR A 399 26.61 0.72 14.21
C TYR A 399 27.08 -0.18 15.37
N GLN A 400 26.52 -1.38 15.52
CA GLN A 400 26.97 -2.34 16.54
C GLN A 400 28.33 -3.01 16.21
N LYS A 401 28.84 -2.84 15.00
CA LYS A 401 30.14 -3.40 14.57
C LYS A 401 31.29 -2.39 14.62
N GLU A 402 30.96 -1.11 14.66
CA GLU A 402 31.88 0.01 14.92
C GLU A 402 32.09 0.17 16.42
#